data_AF-A0A197JF61-F1
#
_entry.id   AF-A0A197JF61-F1
#
_cell.length_a   1.000
_cell.length_b   1.000
_cell.length_c   1.000
_cell.angle_alpha   90.00
_cell.angle_beta   90.00
_cell.angle_gamma   90.00
#
_symmetry.space_group_name_H-M   'P 1'
#
loop_
_entity.id
_entity.type
_entity.pdbx_description
1 polymer ?
#
loop_
_entity_poly.entity_id
_entity_poly.type
_entity_poly.pdbx_seq_one_letter_code
_entity_poly.pdbx_strand_id
1 'polypeptide(L)'
;MRGLGWTVILCSTEADISIAQDSQPGDIVISSDSDMMAYASVQTLWRPVSHNLLLVYSMPDVLKTIEFTRNQLTALAIVSRNDYQRNIHSLGPASNYSIIKAIGHRP
;
A
#
# COMPACT_ATOMS: atom_id res chain seq x y z
N MET A 1 23.58 3.84 -10.51
CA MET A 1 23.04 3.04 -9.39
C MET A 1 23.99 1.91 -9.01
N ARG A 2 24.32 0.97 -9.91
CA ARG A 2 25.40 -0.01 -9.64
C ARG A 2 26.75 0.71 -9.50
N GLY A 3 27.54 0.33 -8.50
CA GLY A 3 28.86 0.92 -8.21
C GLY A 3 28.86 2.11 -7.24
N LEU A 4 27.70 2.50 -6.69
CA LEU A 4 27.58 3.59 -5.70
C LEU A 4 27.33 3.07 -4.27
N GLY A 5 27.74 1.83 -3.97
CA GLY A 5 27.52 1.20 -2.66
C GLY A 5 26.12 0.61 -2.45
N TRP A 6 25.23 0.70 -3.45
CA TRP A 6 23.89 0.11 -3.39
C TRP A 6 23.87 -1.32 -3.92
N THR A 7 23.17 -2.20 -3.21
CA THR A 7 22.74 -3.49 -3.72
C THR A 7 21.54 -3.26 -4.66
N VAL A 8 21.69 -3.61 -5.94
CA VAL A 8 20.63 -3.48 -6.94
C VAL A 8 20.16 -4.86 -7.36
N ILE A 9 18.91 -5.19 -7.01
CA ILE A 9 18.28 -6.46 -7.32
C ILE A 9 17.45 -6.31 -8.60
N LEU A 10 17.62 -7.24 -9.54
CA LEU A 10 16.77 -7.32 -10.72
C LEU A 10 15.64 -8.29 -10.43
N CYS A 11 14.41 -7.79 -10.43
CA CYS A 11 13.22 -8.60 -10.17
C CYS A 11 12.80 -9.34 -11.46
N SER A 12 12.26 -10.56 -11.32
CA SER A 12 11.72 -11.33 -12.44
C SER A 12 10.35 -10.83 -12.91
N THR A 13 9.63 -10.14 -12.03
CA THR A 13 8.31 -9.55 -12.28
C THR A 13 8.28 -8.10 -11.74
N GLU A 14 7.28 -7.75 -10.91
CA GLU A 14 7.12 -6.42 -10.34
C GLU A 14 8.02 -6.23 -9.11
N ALA A 15 8.66 -5.06 -9.03
CA ALA A 15 9.54 -4.73 -7.92
C ALA A 15 8.79 -4.69 -6.59
N ASP A 16 7.53 -4.25 -6.60
CA ASP A 16 6.68 -4.10 -5.41
C ASP A 16 6.46 -5.43 -4.69
N ILE A 17 6.25 -6.51 -5.45
CA ILE A 17 6.14 -7.87 -4.91
C ILE A 17 7.44 -8.30 -4.24
N SER A 18 8.58 -8.09 -4.91
CA SER A 18 9.89 -8.45 -4.34
C SER A 18 10.21 -7.63 -3.09
N ILE A 19 9.93 -6.33 -3.10
CA ILE A 19 10.09 -5.46 -1.92
C ILE A 19 9.20 -5.94 -0.78
N ALA A 20 7.93 -6.26 -1.05
CA ALA A 20 7.02 -6.77 -0.03
C ALA A 20 7.47 -8.12 0.54
N GLN A 21 8.06 -9.01 -0.26
CA GLN A 21 8.58 -10.29 0.21
C GLN A 21 9.81 -10.13 1.11
N ASP A 22 10.69 -9.18 0.77
CA ASP A 22 11.94 -8.96 1.50
C ASP A 22 11.76 -8.06 2.73
N SER A 23 10.76 -7.16 2.73
CA SER A 23 10.50 -6.19 3.80
C SER A 23 10.30 -6.86 5.17
N GLN A 24 11.09 -6.44 6.14
CA GLN A 24 11.02 -6.89 7.53
C GLN A 24 10.43 -5.80 8.45
N PRO A 25 9.97 -6.17 9.66
CA PRO A 25 9.57 -5.18 10.66
C PRO A 25 10.70 -4.19 10.96
N GLY A 26 10.39 -2.89 10.89
CA GLY A 26 11.35 -1.80 11.08
C GLY A 26 11.95 -1.23 9.79
N ASP A 27 11.79 -1.91 8.65
CA ASP A 27 12.22 -1.39 7.36
C ASP A 27 11.37 -0.21 6.91
N ILE A 28 11.97 0.62 6.05
CA ILE A 28 11.33 1.75 5.38
C ILE A 28 11.26 1.46 3.89
N VAL A 29 10.05 1.38 3.37
CA VAL A 29 9.81 1.29 1.92
C VAL A 29 9.68 2.70 1.36
N ILE A 30 10.36 2.98 0.25
CA ILE A 30 10.21 4.25 -0.49
C ILE A 30 9.55 3.95 -1.83
N SER A 31 8.30 4.38 -2.01
CA SER A 31 7.57 4.20 -3.27
C SER A 31 6.48 5.26 -3.43
N SER A 32 6.22 5.69 -4.67
CA SER A 32 5.05 6.50 -5.02
C SER A 32 3.79 5.66 -5.22
N ASP A 33 3.95 4.33 -5.32
CA ASP A 33 2.88 3.37 -5.54
C ASP A 33 2.08 3.14 -4.25
N SER A 34 0.75 3.23 -4.37
CA SER A 34 -0.16 3.01 -3.25
C SER A 34 -0.42 1.53 -2.97
N ASP A 35 -0.16 0.64 -3.92
CA ASP A 35 -0.35 -0.81 -3.72
C ASP A 35 0.57 -1.34 -2.62
N MET A 36 1.70 -0.66 -2.38
CA MET A 36 2.58 -0.91 -1.23
C MET A 36 1.89 -0.86 0.13
N MET A 37 0.80 -0.07 0.27
CA MET A 37 0.02 0.01 1.51
C MET A 37 -0.81 -1.26 1.77
N ALA A 38 -1.09 -2.06 0.74
CA ALA A 38 -1.92 -3.26 0.85
C ALA A 38 -1.13 -4.49 1.31
N TYR A 39 0.19 -4.52 1.11
CA TYR A 39 1.03 -5.64 1.55
C TYR A 39 1.20 -5.68 3.07
N ALA A 40 1.03 -6.87 3.65
CA ALA A 40 1.05 -7.05 5.10
C ALA A 40 2.43 -6.77 5.74
N SER A 41 3.51 -7.05 5.01
CA SER A 41 4.90 -6.86 5.45
C SER A 41 5.32 -5.40 5.50
N VAL A 42 4.68 -4.52 4.73
CA VAL A 42 5.00 -3.09 4.68
C VAL A 42 4.38 -2.37 5.87
N GLN A 43 5.25 -1.92 6.79
CA GLN A 43 4.85 -1.20 8.00
C GLN A 43 5.08 0.30 7.91
N THR A 44 6.15 0.72 7.23
CA THR A 44 6.50 2.13 7.01
C THR A 44 6.65 2.41 5.52
N LEU A 45 5.91 3.38 5.02
CA LEU A 45 5.99 3.84 3.62
C LEU A 45 6.35 5.32 3.58
N TRP A 46 7.42 5.64 2.87
CA TRP A 46 7.80 7.00 2.51
C TRP A 46 7.40 7.24 1.06
N ARG A 47 6.39 8.09 0.86
CA ARG A 47 5.87 8.42 -0.45
C ARG A 47 6.45 9.74 -0.94
N PRO A 48 7.30 9.75 -1.97
CA PRO A 48 7.75 10.99 -2.59
C PRO A 48 6.56 11.68 -3.28
N VAL A 49 6.35 12.96 -3.00
CA VAL A 49 5.29 13.77 -3.63
C VAL A 49 5.89 14.86 -4.52
N SER A 50 7.06 15.37 -4.15
CA SER A 50 7.87 16.27 -4.98
C SER A 50 9.34 16.10 -4.60
N HIS A 51 10.24 16.80 -5.31
CA HIS A 51 11.69 16.72 -5.09
C HIS A 51 12.12 16.87 -3.62
N ASN A 52 11.40 17.68 -2.83
CA ASN A 52 11.77 17.98 -1.44
C ASN A 52 10.66 17.61 -0.45
N LEU A 53 9.63 16.86 -0.87
CA LEU A 53 8.51 16.50 -0.01
C LEU A 53 8.26 14.99 -0.03
N LEU A 54 8.32 14.41 1.17
CA LEU A 54 7.97 13.02 1.45
C LEU A 54 6.79 13.01 2.42
N LEU A 55 5.77 12.22 2.09
CA LEU A 55 4.73 11.84 3.05
C LEU A 55 5.15 10.54 3.72
N VAL A 56 5.13 10.52 5.04
CA VAL A 56 5.52 9.36 5.84
C VAL A 56 4.27 8.71 6.42
N TYR A 57 4.08 7.44 6.11
CA TYR A 57 2.96 6.64 6.57
C TYR A 57 3.45 5.52 7.48
N SER A 58 2.96 5.52 8.71
CA SER A 58 2.95 4.37 9.60
C SER A 58 1.66 3.60 9.31
N MET A 59 1.77 2.39 8.77
CA MET A 59 0.58 1.61 8.45
C MET A 59 -0.27 1.24 9.67
N PRO A 60 0.30 0.94 10.86
CA PRO A 60 -0.50 0.81 12.08
C PRO A 60 -1.35 2.05 12.37
N ASP A 61 -0.78 3.25 12.22
CA ASP A 61 -1.50 4.49 12.47
C ASP A 61 -2.55 4.77 11.40
N VAL A 62 -2.22 4.53 10.12
CA VAL A 62 -3.18 4.65 9.01
C VAL A 62 -4.39 3.74 9.23
N LEU A 63 -4.16 2.45 9.53
CA LEU A 63 -5.21 1.48 9.78
C LEU A 63 -6.06 1.87 10.99
N LYS A 64 -5.44 2.37 12.06
CA LYS A 64 -6.15 2.89 13.24
C LYS A 64 -7.00 4.11 12.89
N THR A 65 -6.47 5.07 12.13
CA THR A 65 -7.16 6.31 11.75
C THR A 65 -8.37 6.05 10.85
N ILE A 66 -8.25 5.12 9.89
CA ILE A 66 -9.36 4.78 8.98
C ILE A 66 -10.27 3.68 9.54
N GLU A 67 -9.94 3.15 10.72
CA GLU A 67 -10.65 2.07 11.43
C GLU A 67 -10.78 0.79 10.60
N PHE A 68 -9.72 0.42 9.88
CA PHE A 68 -9.67 -0.79 9.05
C PHE A 68 -8.67 -1.79 9.61
N THR A 69 -8.98 -3.07 9.41
CA THR A 69 -7.97 -4.13 9.39
C THR A 69 -7.17 -4.08 8.09
N ARG A 70 -5.99 -4.72 8.07
CA ARG A 70 -5.20 -4.83 6.83
C ARG A 70 -6.01 -5.44 5.69
N ASN A 71 -6.75 -6.52 5.96
CA ASN A 71 -7.56 -7.19 4.94
C ASN A 71 -8.65 -6.28 4.36
N GLN A 72 -9.27 -5.42 5.17
CA GLN A 72 -10.23 -4.42 4.67
C GLN A 72 -9.55 -3.37 3.79
N LEU A 73 -8.33 -2.94 4.14
CA LEU A 73 -7.56 -2.03 3.29
C LEU A 73 -7.18 -2.69 1.95
N THR A 74 -6.73 -3.94 1.97
CA THR A 74 -6.45 -4.72 0.76
C THR A 74 -7.69 -4.87 -0.11
N ALA A 75 -8.84 -5.19 0.49
CA ALA A 75 -10.11 -5.26 -0.22
C ALA A 75 -10.48 -3.90 -0.84
N LEU A 76 -10.21 -2.79 -0.13
CA LEU A 76 -10.46 -1.44 -0.64
C LEU A 76 -9.58 -1.12 -1.84
N ALA A 77 -8.30 -1.47 -1.80
CA ALA A 77 -7.38 -1.29 -2.91
C ALA A 77 -7.83 -2.06 -4.16
N ILE A 78 -8.26 -3.32 -3.96
CA ILE A 78 -8.82 -4.19 -5.01
C ILE A 78 -10.02 -3.53 -5.71
N VAL A 79 -10.98 -3.01 -4.94
CA VAL A 79 -12.22 -2.48 -5.53
C VAL A 79 -12.12 -1.04 -6.02
N SER A 80 -11.07 -0.29 -5.66
CA SER A 80 -10.96 1.16 -5.90
C SER A 80 -10.06 1.55 -7.07
N ARG A 81 -9.93 0.67 -8.07
CA ARG A 81 -8.94 0.72 -9.17
C ARG A 81 -7.51 0.63 -8.64
N ASN A 82 -6.84 -0.44 -9.04
CA ASN A 82 -5.40 -0.62 -8.90
C ASN A 82 -4.81 -0.93 -10.29
N ASP A 83 -3.54 -1.28 -10.34
CA ASP A 83 -2.85 -1.53 -11.61
C ASP A 83 -3.32 -2.84 -12.29
N TYR A 84 -3.98 -3.71 -11.53
CA TYR A 84 -4.46 -5.02 -11.97
C TYR A 84 -5.95 -5.03 -12.38
N GLN A 85 -6.75 -4.18 -11.77
CA GLN A 85 -8.21 -4.22 -11.84
C GLN A 85 -8.81 -2.83 -11.94
N ARG A 86 -9.87 -2.72 -12.74
CA ARG A 86 -10.67 -1.50 -12.82
C ARG A 86 -11.54 -1.37 -11.57
N ASN A 87 -11.81 -0.14 -11.17
CA ASN A 87 -12.77 0.19 -10.12
C ASN A 87 -14.15 -0.42 -10.44
N ILE A 88 -14.93 -0.73 -9.40
CA ILE A 88 -16.34 -1.07 -9.57
C ILE A 88 -17.04 0.11 -10.25
N HIS A 89 -17.72 -0.19 -11.35
CA HIS A 89 -18.42 0.82 -12.12
C HIS A 89 -19.37 1.63 -11.22
N SER A 90 -19.42 2.95 -11.41
CA SER A 90 -20.25 3.92 -10.66
C SER A 90 -19.98 4.09 -9.16
N LEU A 91 -19.01 3.39 -8.57
CA LEU A 91 -18.64 3.59 -7.16
C LEU A 91 -17.35 4.39 -7.05
N GLY A 92 -17.31 5.37 -6.15
CA GLY A 92 -16.07 6.08 -5.81
C GLY A 92 -15.35 5.44 -4.62
N PRO A 93 -14.09 5.85 -4.34
CA PRO A 93 -13.34 5.36 -3.18
C PRO A 93 -14.08 5.54 -1.84
N ALA A 94 -14.81 6.65 -1.67
CA ALA A 94 -15.62 6.88 -0.46
C ALA A 94 -16.78 5.88 -0.33
N SER A 95 -17.48 5.57 -1.43
CA SER A 95 -18.54 4.58 -1.45
C SER A 95 -18.00 3.17 -1.16
N ASN A 96 -16.89 2.81 -1.78
CA ASN A 96 -16.21 1.54 -1.56
C ASN A 96 -15.77 1.40 -0.08
N TYR A 97 -15.21 2.46 0.50
CA TYR A 97 -14.83 2.52 1.91
C TYR A 97 -16.03 2.23 2.82
N SER A 98 -17.15 2.94 2.62
CA SER A 98 -18.35 2.75 3.44
C SER A 98 -18.90 1.32 3.36
N ILE A 99 -18.90 0.72 2.17
CA ILE A 99 -19.36 -0.66 1.96
C ILE A 99 -18.46 -1.65 2.70
N ILE A 100 -17.14 -1.55 2.53
CA ILE A 100 -16.19 -2.47 3.17
C ILE A 100 -16.24 -2.35 4.69
N LYS A 101 -16.36 -1.12 5.20
CA LYS A 101 -16.51 -0.88 6.64
C LYS A 101 -17.75 -1.58 7.19
N ALA A 102 -18.89 -1.48 6.49
CA ALA A 102 -20.14 -2.10 6.88
C ALA A 102 -20.08 -3.64 6.86
N ILE A 103 -19.37 -4.24 5.91
CA ILE A 103 -19.24 -5.70 5.83
C ILE A 103 -18.41 -6.25 7.00
N GLY A 104 -17.31 -5.58 7.35
CA GLY A 104 -16.42 -6.04 8.43
C GLY A 104 -16.96 -5.87 9.86
N HIS A 105 -18.12 -5.21 10.02
CA HIS A 105 -18.82 -5.04 11.30
C HIS A 105 -20.00 -6.01 11.50
N ARG A 106 -20.23 -6.95 10.58
CA ARG A 106 -21.23 -8.00 10.82
C ARG A 106 -20.71 -8.95 11.92
N PRO A 107 -21.50 -9.20 12.97
CA PRO A 107 -21.11 -10.09 14.07
C PRO A 107 -20.83 -11.52 13.59
#